data_AF-A0A8X7PES6-F1
#
_entry.id   AF-A0A8X7PES6-F1
#
_cell.length_a   1.000
_cell.length_b   1.000
_cell.length_c   1.000
_cell.angle_alpha   90.00
_cell.angle_beta   90.00
_cell.angle_gamma   90.00
#
_symmetry.space_group_name_H-M   'P 1'
#
loop_
_entity.id
_entity.type
_entity.pdbx_description
1 polymer ?
#
loop_
_entity_poly.entity_id
_entity_poly.type
_entity_poly.pdbx_seq_one_letter_code
_entity_poly.pdbx_strand_id
1 'polypeptide(L)'
;MEDSGVHNLQTETLRQQYELVKRRTAGGGSSYGSHVMQYGDVGLSKDKLDLYMGTNPANDNFTFVDANSLTPPSGVTNQRDADLVHFWDKYRKAPEGSTRKTEAQKQVLEAMSHRLHVDNSVKLVGKLLFGISEGSEVLNKVRPAGQPLADDWTCLKNMVRAFERHCGSLSQYGIKHMRSFANICNAGIQMRQMEEAASQACTSIPPGPWSSLHRGFSA
;
A
#
# COMPACT_ATOMS: atom_id res chain seq x y z
N MET A 1 17.24 6.67 -7.38
CA MET A 1 18.33 6.64 -6.38
C MET A 1 19.59 6.02 -6.96
N GLU A 2 19.62 4.73 -7.30
CA GLU A 2 20.81 4.11 -7.93
C GLU A 2 21.25 4.86 -9.20
N ASP A 3 20.28 5.25 -10.02
CA ASP A 3 20.44 6.14 -11.18
C ASP A 3 21.15 7.46 -10.82
N SER A 4 20.52 8.28 -9.96
CA SER A 4 21.11 9.54 -9.47
C SER A 4 22.48 9.37 -8.78
N GLY A 5 22.81 8.18 -8.28
CA GLY A 5 24.05 7.90 -7.57
C GLY A 5 25.27 7.79 -8.49
N VAL A 6 25.06 7.52 -9.78
CA VAL A 6 26.15 7.24 -10.74
C VAL A 6 26.29 8.27 -11.85
N HIS A 7 25.25 9.07 -12.12
CA HIS A 7 25.28 10.07 -13.19
C HIS A 7 25.66 11.48 -12.69
N ASN A 8 26.15 12.30 -13.62
CA ASN A 8 26.21 13.75 -13.48
C ASN A 8 24.80 14.34 -13.65
N LEU A 9 24.23 14.84 -12.55
CA LEU A 9 22.85 15.30 -12.49
C LEU A 9 22.60 16.64 -13.20
N GLN A 10 23.66 17.34 -13.61
CA GLN A 10 23.58 18.49 -14.52
C GLN A 10 23.29 18.07 -15.96
N THR A 11 23.53 16.81 -16.29
CA THR A 11 23.33 16.27 -17.66
C THR A 11 21.98 15.57 -17.81
N GLU A 12 21.44 15.04 -16.71
CA GLU A 12 20.17 14.32 -16.68
C GLU A 12 18.98 15.21 -16.30
N THR A 13 17.84 15.01 -16.94
CA THR A 13 16.56 15.69 -16.63
C THR A 13 15.64 14.81 -15.80
N LEU A 14 14.70 15.43 -15.08
CA LEU A 14 13.61 14.70 -14.40
C LEU A 14 12.85 13.75 -15.33
N ARG A 15 12.63 14.15 -16.60
CA ARG A 15 11.96 13.31 -17.59
C ARG A 15 12.77 12.08 -17.99
N GLN A 16 14.09 12.22 -18.16
CA GLN A 16 14.98 11.11 -18.48
C GLN A 16 14.97 10.08 -17.35
N GLN A 17 15.14 10.54 -16.11
CA GLN A 17 15.04 9.68 -14.94
C GLN A 17 13.68 9.00 -14.83
N TYR A 18 12.58 9.74 -15.05
CA TYR A 18 11.23 9.17 -15.03
C TYR A 18 11.09 8.00 -16.02
N GLU A 19 11.50 8.16 -17.28
CA GLU A 19 11.39 7.10 -18.28
C GLU A 19 12.32 5.91 -17.99
N LEU A 20 13.50 6.15 -17.42
CA LEU A 20 14.42 5.11 -16.99
C LEU A 20 13.82 4.28 -15.84
N VAL A 21 13.32 4.95 -14.80
CA VAL A 21 12.67 4.30 -13.64
C VAL A 21 11.40 3.58 -14.07
N LYS A 22 10.57 4.18 -14.93
CA LYS A 22 9.37 3.55 -15.49
C LYS A 22 9.69 2.24 -16.21
N ARG A 23 10.69 2.22 -17.08
CA ARG A 23 11.12 1.00 -17.79
C ARG A 23 11.62 -0.07 -16.82
N ARG A 24 12.45 0.30 -15.84
CA ARG A 24 12.97 -0.65 -14.83
C ARG A 24 11.85 -1.24 -13.95
N THR A 25 10.92 -0.41 -13.50
CA THR A 25 9.84 -0.81 -12.58
C THR A 25 8.71 -1.56 -13.27
N ALA A 26 8.55 -1.42 -14.59
CA ALA A 26 7.56 -2.17 -15.37
C ALA A 26 7.82 -3.70 -15.41
N GLY A 27 8.98 -4.16 -14.95
CA GLY A 27 9.24 -5.59 -14.76
C GLY A 27 9.54 -6.38 -16.03
N GLY A 28 9.93 -5.70 -17.12
CA GLY A 28 10.50 -6.33 -18.32
C GLY A 28 9.61 -7.36 -19.02
N GLY A 29 8.28 -7.22 -18.95
CA GLY A 29 7.33 -8.17 -19.56
C GLY A 29 6.92 -9.34 -18.66
N SER A 30 7.37 -9.38 -17.40
CA SER A 30 6.85 -10.32 -16.39
C SER A 30 5.52 -9.84 -15.81
N SER A 31 4.79 -10.76 -15.14
CA SER A 31 3.54 -10.44 -14.41
C SER A 31 3.76 -9.55 -13.16
N TYR A 32 5.02 -9.24 -12.83
CA TYR A 32 5.42 -8.57 -11.60
C TYR A 32 6.10 -7.24 -11.90
N GLY A 33 5.54 -6.14 -11.37
CA GLY A 33 6.03 -4.78 -11.59
C GLY A 33 4.98 -3.74 -11.25
N SER A 34 5.24 -2.49 -11.57
CA SER A 34 4.23 -1.43 -11.46
C SER A 34 4.41 -0.35 -12.52
N HIS A 35 3.34 0.40 -12.75
CA HIS A 35 3.35 1.54 -13.65
C HIS A 35 3.77 2.78 -12.87
N VAL A 36 4.94 3.33 -13.21
CA VAL A 36 5.40 4.60 -12.65
C VAL A 36 4.60 5.74 -13.29
N MET A 37 3.93 6.51 -12.45
CA MET A 37 2.99 7.56 -12.86
C MET A 37 3.61 8.95 -12.65
N GLN A 38 3.13 9.93 -13.40
CA GLN A 38 3.50 11.34 -13.27
C GLN A 38 2.22 12.19 -13.14
N TYR A 39 2.25 13.23 -12.32
CA TYR A 39 1.13 14.11 -12.03
C TYR A 39 1.63 15.55 -11.79
N GLY A 40 0.72 16.53 -11.83
CA GLY A 40 1.06 17.94 -11.61
C GLY A 40 1.58 18.64 -12.86
N ASP A 41 2.46 19.63 -12.68
CA ASP A 41 3.08 20.36 -13.79
C ASP A 41 4.20 19.54 -14.43
N VAL A 42 3.83 18.73 -15.42
CA VAL A 42 4.76 17.90 -16.20
C VAL A 42 5.78 18.77 -16.97
N GLY A 43 5.55 20.08 -17.13
CA GLY A 43 6.50 21.01 -17.73
C GLY A 43 7.83 21.05 -16.98
N LEU A 44 7.79 20.93 -15.65
CA LEU A 44 8.97 20.87 -14.77
C LEU A 44 9.86 19.65 -15.03
N SER A 45 9.34 18.59 -15.67
CA SER A 45 10.15 17.41 -16.00
C SER A 45 11.31 17.70 -16.95
N LYS A 46 11.34 18.87 -17.60
CA LYS A 46 12.44 19.33 -18.44
C LYS A 46 13.65 19.83 -17.63
N ASP A 47 13.45 20.12 -16.36
CA ASP A 47 14.51 20.60 -15.47
C ASP A 47 15.58 19.53 -15.26
N LYS A 48 16.81 19.99 -15.02
CA LYS A 48 17.92 19.14 -14.61
C LYS A 48 17.73 18.64 -13.18
N LEU A 49 18.20 17.42 -12.92
CA LEU A 49 18.05 16.77 -11.61
C LEU A 49 18.80 17.53 -10.51
N ASP A 50 19.90 18.21 -10.84
CA ASP A 50 20.74 18.94 -9.89
C ASP A 50 20.03 20.11 -9.22
N LEU A 51 19.03 20.71 -9.87
CA LEU A 51 18.17 21.74 -9.27
C LEU A 51 17.42 21.26 -8.02
N TYR A 52 17.21 19.94 -7.90
CA TYR A 52 16.45 19.32 -6.80
C TYR A 52 17.34 18.47 -5.88
N MET A 53 18.38 17.84 -6.44
CA MET A 53 19.20 16.83 -5.75
C MET A 53 20.66 17.24 -5.57
N GLY A 54 21.10 18.37 -6.16
CA GLY A 54 22.51 18.69 -6.33
C GLY A 54 23.19 17.74 -7.32
N THR A 55 24.52 17.80 -7.43
CA THR A 55 25.31 16.81 -8.20
C THR A 55 26.55 16.42 -7.40
N ASN A 56 26.98 15.16 -7.53
CA ASN A 56 28.20 14.69 -6.90
C ASN A 56 29.40 15.02 -7.81
N PRO A 57 30.38 15.85 -7.36
CA PRO A 57 31.54 16.20 -8.19
C PRO A 57 32.35 14.98 -8.65
N ALA A 58 32.32 13.86 -7.91
CA ALA A 58 32.97 12.63 -8.33
C ALA A 58 32.40 12.04 -9.63
N ASN A 59 31.17 12.44 -10.01
CA ASN A 59 30.46 11.93 -11.16
C ASN A 59 30.55 12.87 -12.39
N ASP A 60 31.34 13.94 -12.37
CA ASP A 60 31.33 14.97 -13.44
C ASP A 60 31.51 14.41 -14.85
N ASN A 61 32.34 13.37 -15.00
CA ASN A 61 32.60 12.68 -16.27
C ASN A 61 31.54 11.63 -16.66
N PHE A 62 30.58 11.32 -15.79
CA PHE A 62 29.55 10.30 -15.99
C PHE A 62 28.28 10.95 -16.54
N THR A 63 28.35 11.43 -17.78
CA THR A 63 27.19 12.03 -18.46
C THR A 63 26.08 11.00 -18.65
N PHE A 64 24.83 11.41 -18.55
CA PHE A 64 23.69 10.54 -18.81
C PHE A 64 23.76 9.93 -20.21
N VAL A 65 23.63 8.60 -20.30
CA VAL A 65 23.46 7.86 -21.55
C VAL A 65 22.21 7.01 -21.40
N ASP A 66 21.27 7.11 -22.35
CA ASP A 66 19.98 6.40 -22.36
C ASP A 66 20.10 4.87 -22.56
N ALA A 67 21.29 4.31 -22.37
CA ALA A 67 21.47 2.87 -22.31
C ALA A 67 20.77 2.33 -21.06
N ASN A 68 20.10 1.17 -21.17
CA ASN A 68 19.46 0.44 -20.07
C ASN A 68 20.49 0.02 -18.99
N SER A 69 21.02 0.98 -18.24
CA SER A 69 22.14 0.79 -17.32
C SER A 69 21.73 0.03 -16.05
N LEU A 70 20.43 -0.03 -15.75
CA LEU A 70 19.91 -0.66 -14.55
C LEU A 70 19.17 -1.95 -14.88
N THR A 71 19.77 -3.07 -14.47
CA THR A 71 19.17 -4.40 -14.56
C THR A 71 17.95 -4.50 -13.62
N PRO A 72 16.79 -5.00 -14.09
CA PRO A 72 15.68 -5.29 -13.21
C PRO A 72 16.05 -6.38 -12.18
N PRO A 73 15.53 -6.31 -10.95
CA PRO A 73 15.74 -7.36 -9.95
C PRO A 73 15.11 -8.68 -10.39
N SER A 74 15.76 -9.80 -10.07
CA SER A 74 15.29 -11.16 -10.41
C SER A 74 14.13 -11.66 -9.54
N GLY A 75 13.93 -11.04 -8.37
CA GLY A 75 12.85 -11.36 -7.44
C GLY A 75 12.37 -10.10 -6.73
N VAL A 76 11.06 -10.00 -6.55
CA VAL A 76 10.41 -8.87 -5.87
C VAL A 76 9.39 -9.39 -4.87
N THR A 77 9.12 -8.60 -3.83
CA THR A 77 8.09 -8.90 -2.84
C THR A 77 7.15 -7.71 -2.76
N ASN A 78 5.84 -7.97 -2.77
CA ASN A 78 4.84 -6.92 -2.56
C ASN A 78 5.07 -6.29 -1.18
N GLN A 79 5.00 -4.96 -1.06
CA GLN A 79 5.19 -4.27 0.22
C GLN A 79 4.27 -4.81 1.32
N ARG A 80 3.03 -5.17 0.98
CA ARG A 80 2.11 -5.75 1.97
C ARG A 80 2.55 -7.12 2.44
N ASP A 81 3.30 -7.88 1.66
CA ASP A 81 3.75 -9.22 2.04
C ASP A 81 5.14 -9.20 2.68
N ALA A 82 5.88 -8.10 2.58
CA ALA A 82 7.22 -7.95 3.12
C ALA A 82 7.30 -8.27 4.63
N ASP A 83 6.32 -7.80 5.41
CA ASP A 83 6.24 -8.12 6.85
C ASP A 83 6.11 -9.63 7.10
N LEU A 84 5.25 -10.31 6.33
CA LEU A 84 5.05 -11.76 6.47
C LEU A 84 6.30 -12.52 6.04
N VAL A 85 6.95 -12.10 4.94
CA VAL A 85 8.22 -12.69 4.50
C VAL A 85 9.29 -12.53 5.57
N HIS A 86 9.37 -11.36 6.21
CA HIS A 86 10.29 -11.13 7.33
C HIS A 86 10.01 -12.07 8.51
N PHE A 87 8.76 -12.17 8.98
CA PHE A 87 8.42 -13.05 10.10
C PHE A 87 8.64 -14.53 9.76
N TRP A 88 8.31 -14.93 8.53
CA TRP A 88 8.51 -16.29 8.05
C TRP A 88 9.99 -16.66 7.98
N ASP A 89 10.83 -15.79 7.43
CA ASP A 89 12.27 -15.99 7.36
C ASP A 89 12.89 -16.06 8.77
N LYS A 90 12.44 -15.17 9.68
CA LYS A 90 12.84 -15.19 11.09
C LYS A 90 12.48 -16.50 11.78
N TYR A 91 11.29 -17.05 11.53
CA TYR A 91 10.86 -18.36 12.05
C TYR A 91 11.69 -19.50 11.47
N ARG A 92 11.87 -19.54 10.15
CA ARG A 92 12.62 -20.58 9.45
C ARG A 92 14.08 -20.65 9.89
N LYS A 93 14.72 -19.51 10.06
CA LYS A 93 16.14 -19.42 10.46
C LYS A 93 16.36 -19.58 11.97
N ALA A 94 15.30 -19.58 12.78
CA ALA A 94 15.44 -19.77 14.22
C ALA A 94 15.67 -21.26 14.56
N PRO A 95 16.63 -21.57 15.46
CA PRO A 95 16.88 -22.95 15.90
C PRO A 95 15.65 -23.61 16.51
N GLU A 96 15.48 -24.91 16.26
CA GLU A 96 14.39 -25.68 16.86
C GLU A 96 14.44 -25.65 18.39
N GLY A 97 13.27 -25.56 19.02
CA GLY A 97 13.14 -25.45 20.48
C GLY A 97 13.57 -24.11 21.10
N SER A 98 14.08 -23.16 20.31
CA SER A 98 14.48 -21.84 20.83
C SER A 98 13.28 -20.94 21.11
N THR A 99 13.39 -20.10 22.15
CA THR A 99 12.42 -19.03 22.44
C THR A 99 12.21 -18.10 21.24
N ARG A 100 13.28 -17.84 20.47
CA ARG A 100 13.23 -17.07 19.23
C ARG A 100 12.30 -17.68 18.20
N LYS A 101 12.29 -19.01 18.05
CA LYS A 101 11.43 -19.70 17.08
C LYS A 101 9.97 -19.62 17.49
N THR A 102 9.68 -19.86 18.78
CA THR A 102 8.32 -19.73 19.33
C THR A 102 7.78 -18.30 19.18
N GLU A 103 8.60 -17.29 19.47
CA GLU A 103 8.20 -15.89 19.30
C GLU A 103 7.98 -15.52 17.83
N ALA A 104 8.85 -15.97 16.92
CA ALA A 104 8.66 -15.74 15.49
C ALA A 104 7.40 -16.44 14.95
N GLN A 105 7.11 -17.65 15.43
CA GLN A 105 5.88 -18.36 15.10
C GLN A 105 4.64 -17.57 15.54
N LYS A 106 4.66 -17.02 16.77
CA LYS A 106 3.60 -16.15 17.28
C LYS A 106 3.41 -14.92 16.39
N GLN A 107 4.49 -14.25 15.97
CA GLN A 107 4.42 -13.09 15.08
C GLN A 107 3.77 -13.42 13.73
N VAL A 108 4.09 -14.57 13.13
CA VAL A 108 3.45 -15.03 11.89
C VAL A 108 1.94 -15.23 12.11
N LEU A 109 1.55 -15.93 13.19
CA LEU A 109 0.15 -16.21 13.49
C LEU A 109 -0.65 -14.93 13.75
N GLU A 110 -0.12 -14.01 14.56
CA GLU A 110 -0.78 -12.73 14.86
C GLU A 110 -0.95 -11.87 13.60
N ALA A 111 0.07 -11.79 12.74
CA ALA A 111 -0.01 -11.03 11.49
C ALA A 111 -1.04 -11.66 10.53
N MET A 112 -1.02 -12.98 10.34
CA MET A 112 -1.98 -13.67 9.46
C MET A 112 -3.42 -13.59 9.99
N SER A 113 -3.61 -13.77 11.30
CA SER A 113 -4.92 -13.68 11.96
C SER A 113 -5.53 -12.29 11.78
N HIS A 114 -4.74 -11.23 12.02
CA HIS A 114 -5.17 -9.86 11.80
C HIS A 114 -5.58 -9.60 10.35
N ARG A 115 -4.77 -10.03 9.37
CA ARG A 115 -5.06 -9.87 7.94
C ARG A 115 -6.37 -10.55 7.54
N LEU A 116 -6.54 -11.80 7.98
CA LEU A 116 -7.73 -12.59 7.71
C LEU A 116 -8.97 -11.94 8.33
N HIS A 117 -8.87 -11.47 9.58
CA HIS A 117 -9.93 -10.73 10.25
C HIS A 117 -10.35 -9.51 9.44
N VAL A 118 -9.41 -8.60 9.12
CA VAL A 118 -9.71 -7.37 8.39
C VAL A 118 -10.32 -7.65 7.02
N ASP A 119 -9.75 -8.58 6.24
CA ASP A 119 -10.30 -8.94 4.92
C ASP A 119 -11.72 -9.50 5.02
N ASN A 120 -11.99 -10.37 5.99
CA ASN A 120 -13.31 -10.97 6.20
C ASN A 120 -14.33 -9.95 6.71
N SER A 121 -13.94 -9.09 7.65
CA SER A 121 -14.81 -8.05 8.20
C SER A 121 -15.22 -7.05 7.14
N VAL A 122 -14.28 -6.54 6.31
CA VAL A 122 -14.62 -5.63 5.21
C VAL A 122 -15.55 -6.29 4.20
N LYS A 123 -15.28 -7.56 3.85
CA LYS A 123 -16.16 -8.33 2.95
C LYS A 123 -17.56 -8.51 3.53
N LEU A 124 -17.67 -8.82 4.82
CA LEU A 124 -18.96 -8.99 5.49
C LEU A 124 -19.73 -7.68 5.59
N VAL A 125 -19.07 -6.58 5.95
CA VAL A 125 -19.68 -5.24 5.94
C VAL A 125 -20.22 -4.90 4.56
N GLY A 126 -19.47 -5.15 3.48
CA GLY A 126 -19.98 -4.93 2.12
C GLY A 126 -21.23 -5.74 1.81
N LYS A 127 -21.29 -6.99 2.25
CA LYS A 127 -22.48 -7.83 2.08
C LYS A 127 -23.67 -7.35 2.91
N LEU A 128 -23.44 -6.82 4.11
CA LEU A 128 -24.49 -6.28 4.97
C LEU A 128 -25.08 -4.98 4.40
N LEU A 129 -24.23 -4.13 3.80
CA LEU A 129 -24.64 -2.83 3.25
C LEU A 129 -25.32 -2.95 1.88
N PHE A 130 -24.83 -3.85 1.01
CA PHE A 130 -25.26 -3.91 -0.40
C PHE A 130 -25.81 -5.28 -0.82
N GLY A 131 -25.85 -6.26 0.08
CA GLY A 131 -26.25 -7.63 -0.26
C GLY A 131 -25.10 -8.51 -0.76
N ILE A 132 -25.36 -9.82 -0.85
CA ILE A 132 -24.34 -10.86 -1.09
C ILE A 132 -23.71 -10.74 -2.48
N SER A 133 -24.52 -10.41 -3.49
CA SER A 133 -24.09 -10.25 -4.89
C SER A 133 -23.35 -8.93 -5.10
N GLU A 134 -23.99 -7.82 -4.80
CA GLU A 134 -23.50 -6.48 -5.16
C GLU A 134 -22.39 -5.98 -4.23
N GLY A 135 -22.29 -6.48 -2.99
CA GLY A 135 -21.28 -6.04 -2.04
C GLY A 135 -19.86 -6.18 -2.58
N SER A 136 -19.53 -7.29 -3.25
CA SER A 136 -18.20 -7.46 -3.84
C SER A 136 -17.97 -6.53 -5.04
N GLU A 137 -19.00 -6.26 -5.83
CA GLU A 137 -18.90 -5.39 -7.00
C GLU A 137 -18.66 -3.94 -6.58
N VAL A 138 -19.46 -3.43 -5.63
CA VAL A 138 -19.35 -2.07 -5.11
C VAL A 138 -17.99 -1.85 -4.44
N LEU A 139 -17.59 -2.74 -3.52
CA LEU A 139 -16.34 -2.54 -2.76
C LEU A 139 -15.10 -2.56 -3.66
N ASN A 140 -15.07 -3.41 -4.69
CA ASN A 140 -13.89 -3.58 -5.54
C ASN A 140 -13.86 -2.66 -6.77
N LYS A 141 -14.93 -1.89 -7.02
CA LYS A 141 -15.04 -0.99 -8.17
C LYS A 141 -13.86 0.00 -8.21
N VAL A 142 -13.18 0.06 -9.35
CA VAL A 142 -12.09 1.00 -9.61
C VAL A 142 -12.63 2.12 -10.48
N ARG A 143 -12.47 3.37 -10.03
CA ARG A 143 -12.85 4.53 -10.83
C ARG A 143 -11.92 4.69 -12.04
N PRO A 144 -12.39 5.30 -13.13
CA PRO A 144 -11.55 5.66 -14.26
C PRO A 144 -10.32 6.47 -13.84
N ALA A 145 -9.22 6.30 -14.57
CA ALA A 145 -7.97 7.03 -14.31
C ALA A 145 -8.21 8.55 -14.36
N GLY A 146 -7.61 9.28 -13.42
CA GLY A 146 -7.76 10.73 -13.28
C GLY A 146 -8.92 11.17 -12.37
N GLN A 147 -9.82 10.27 -11.99
CA GLN A 147 -10.85 10.59 -10.98
C GLN A 147 -10.31 10.46 -9.54
N PRO A 148 -10.80 11.28 -8.60
CA PRO A 148 -10.46 11.12 -7.19
C PRO A 148 -11.04 9.82 -6.62
N LEU A 149 -10.36 9.26 -5.62
CA LEU A 149 -10.76 8.01 -4.96
C LEU A 149 -12.14 8.12 -4.30
N ALA A 150 -12.36 9.22 -3.56
CA ALA A 150 -13.59 9.53 -2.86
C ALA A 150 -14.06 10.94 -3.24
N ASP A 151 -15.37 11.14 -3.30
CA ASP A 151 -15.95 12.47 -3.49
C ASP A 151 -16.01 13.26 -2.18
N ASP A 152 -16.25 12.57 -1.06
CA ASP A 152 -16.24 13.14 0.29
C ASP A 152 -15.15 12.47 1.16
N TRP A 153 -14.07 13.21 1.40
CA TRP A 153 -12.95 12.78 2.24
C TRP A 153 -13.29 12.76 3.73
N THR A 154 -14.25 13.57 4.18
CA THR A 154 -14.75 13.54 5.55
C THR A 154 -15.57 12.28 5.77
N CYS A 155 -16.42 11.91 4.81
CA CYS A 155 -17.10 10.62 4.81
C CYS A 155 -16.10 9.47 4.91
N LEU A 156 -15.05 9.46 4.06
CA LEU A 156 -14.05 8.38 4.06
C LEU A 156 -13.43 8.19 5.44
N LYS A 157 -12.99 9.27 6.08
CA LYS A 157 -12.43 9.24 7.44
C LYS A 157 -13.43 8.72 8.47
N ASN A 158 -14.70 9.14 8.37
CA ASN A 158 -15.75 8.69 9.27
C ASN A 158 -16.08 7.20 9.08
N MET A 159 -16.08 6.67 7.84
CA MET A 159 -16.28 5.25 7.59
C MET A 159 -15.16 4.39 8.17
N VAL A 160 -13.90 4.85 8.03
CA VAL A 160 -12.75 4.19 8.64
C VAL A 160 -12.87 4.18 10.16
N ARG A 161 -13.19 5.32 10.79
CA ARG A 161 -13.39 5.38 12.25
C ARG A 161 -14.55 4.50 12.72
N ALA A 162 -15.68 4.52 12.02
CA ALA A 162 -16.83 3.67 12.32
C ALA A 162 -16.47 2.18 12.25
N PHE A 163 -15.71 1.77 11.24
CA PHE A 163 -15.17 0.41 11.15
C PHE A 163 -14.27 0.09 12.34
N GLU A 164 -13.25 0.91 12.60
CA GLU A 164 -12.23 0.62 13.60
C GLU A 164 -12.77 0.58 15.03
N ARG A 165 -13.84 1.34 15.33
CA ARG A 165 -14.55 1.28 16.63
C ARG A 165 -15.08 -0.11 16.99
N HIS A 166 -15.47 -0.89 15.98
CA HIS A 166 -16.07 -2.22 16.19
C HIS A 166 -15.12 -3.36 15.80
N CYS A 167 -14.35 -3.17 14.72
CA CYS A 167 -13.51 -4.20 14.14
C CYS A 167 -12.03 -4.10 14.55
N GLY A 168 -11.63 -3.08 15.29
CA GLY A 168 -10.23 -2.81 15.65
C GLY A 168 -9.46 -2.07 14.57
N SER A 169 -8.20 -1.71 14.88
CA SER A 169 -7.34 -0.94 13.97
C SER A 169 -7.17 -1.63 12.63
N LEU A 170 -7.06 -0.86 11.55
CA LEU A 170 -6.69 -1.38 10.23
C LEU A 170 -5.22 -1.81 10.14
N SER A 171 -4.33 -1.26 10.98
CA SER A 171 -2.88 -1.30 10.80
C SER A 171 -2.41 -0.86 9.41
N GLN A 172 -1.13 -1.01 9.09
CA GLN A 172 -0.62 -0.74 7.75
C GLN A 172 -1.12 -1.74 6.69
N TYR A 173 -1.60 -2.91 7.08
CA TYR A 173 -2.16 -3.87 6.13
C TYR A 173 -3.55 -3.44 5.64
N GLY A 174 -4.44 -3.11 6.57
CA GLY A 174 -5.87 -2.90 6.34
C GLY A 174 -6.17 -1.65 5.52
N ILE A 175 -5.25 -0.68 5.44
CA ILE A 175 -5.39 0.47 4.53
C ILE A 175 -5.51 0.07 3.05
N LYS A 176 -5.21 -1.19 2.68
CA LYS A 176 -5.54 -1.74 1.36
C LYS A 176 -7.03 -1.62 1.02
N HIS A 177 -7.90 -1.61 2.03
CA HIS A 177 -9.35 -1.50 1.92
C HIS A 177 -9.85 -0.05 1.86
N MET A 178 -8.96 0.95 1.78
CA MET A 178 -9.36 2.36 1.68
C MET A 178 -10.26 2.63 0.47
N ARG A 179 -10.06 1.90 -0.63
CA ARG A 179 -10.97 1.93 -1.80
C ARG A 179 -12.37 1.41 -1.45
N SER A 180 -12.47 0.32 -0.70
CA SER A 180 -13.74 -0.24 -0.24
C SER A 180 -14.52 0.80 0.57
N PHE A 181 -13.87 1.48 1.52
CA PHE A 181 -14.48 2.55 2.31
C PHE A 181 -14.84 3.78 1.46
N ALA A 182 -14.01 4.14 0.49
CA ALA A 182 -14.32 5.22 -0.45
C ALA A 182 -15.55 4.88 -1.31
N ASN A 183 -15.66 3.64 -1.79
CA ASN A 183 -16.81 3.18 -2.57
C ASN A 183 -18.10 3.16 -1.73
N ILE A 184 -18.02 2.80 -0.44
CA ILE A 184 -19.14 2.94 0.50
C ILE A 184 -19.61 4.40 0.57
N CYS A 185 -18.68 5.34 0.73
CA CYS A 185 -19.00 6.77 0.72
C CYS A 185 -19.60 7.24 -0.60
N ASN A 186 -19.00 6.85 -1.72
CA ASN A 186 -19.44 7.23 -3.06
C ASN A 186 -20.82 6.64 -3.40
N ALA A 187 -21.24 5.57 -2.72
CA ALA A 187 -22.59 5.00 -2.81
C ALA A 187 -23.62 5.70 -1.90
N GLY A 188 -23.24 6.75 -1.18
CA GLY A 188 -24.13 7.54 -0.33
C GLY A 188 -24.47 6.91 1.03
N ILE A 189 -23.75 5.86 1.44
CA ILE A 189 -23.95 5.22 2.73
C ILE A 189 -23.60 6.19 3.86
N GLN A 190 -24.48 6.27 4.86
CA GLN A 190 -24.30 7.12 6.02
C GLN A 190 -23.47 6.43 7.11
N MET A 191 -22.76 7.23 7.93
CA MET A 191 -21.90 6.70 8.99
C MET A 191 -22.63 5.74 9.94
N ARG A 192 -23.90 6.01 10.26
CA ARG A 192 -24.71 5.14 11.14
C ARG A 192 -24.91 3.74 10.56
N GLN A 193 -25.18 3.64 9.25
CA GLN A 193 -25.32 2.36 8.57
C GLN A 193 -24.00 1.57 8.59
N MET A 194 -22.87 2.28 8.47
CA MET A 194 -21.55 1.68 8.61
C MET A 194 -21.29 1.18 10.04
N GLU A 195 -21.67 1.92 11.08
CA GLU A 195 -21.56 1.47 12.48
C GLU A 195 -22.41 0.23 12.74
N GLU A 196 -23.66 0.20 12.27
CA GLU A 196 -24.54 -0.96 12.38
C GLU A 196 -23.97 -2.19 11.65
N ALA A 197 -23.50 -2.01 10.42
CA ALA A 197 -22.87 -3.10 9.67
C ALA A 197 -21.57 -3.59 10.32
N ALA A 198 -20.72 -2.68 10.81
CA ALA A 198 -19.45 -3.03 11.46
C ALA A 198 -19.67 -3.75 12.79
N SER A 199 -20.63 -3.31 13.61
CA SER A 199 -21.00 -3.96 14.87
C SER A 199 -21.59 -5.37 14.67
N GLN A 200 -22.34 -5.59 13.59
CA GLN A 200 -22.80 -6.93 13.21
C GLN A 200 -21.68 -7.80 12.66
N ALA A 201 -20.77 -7.22 11.87
CA ALA A 201 -19.64 -7.94 11.29
C ALA A 201 -18.58 -8.32 12.34
N CYS A 202 -18.44 -7.53 13.40
CA CYS A 202 -17.43 -7.65 14.43
C CYS A 202 -18.09 -7.61 15.82
N THR A 203 -18.38 -8.79 16.37
CA THR A 203 -19.02 -8.93 17.69
C THR A 203 -18.14 -8.42 18.84
N SER A 204 -16.83 -8.48 18.68
CA SER A 204 -15.85 -7.87 19.57
C SER A 204 -14.58 -7.50 18.80
N ILE A 205 -13.84 -6.52 19.33
CA ILE A 205 -12.52 -6.17 18.80
C ILE A 205 -11.58 -7.36 19.06
N PRO A 206 -10.95 -7.93 18.02
CA PRO A 206 -10.10 -9.10 18.21
C PRO A 206 -8.88 -8.73 19.07
N PRO A 207 -8.49 -9.61 20.02
CA PRO A 207 -7.29 -9.41 20.79
C PRO A 207 -6.07 -9.54 19.88
N GLY A 208 -5.19 -8.55 19.89
CA GLY A 208 -3.94 -8.61 19.14
C GLY A 208 -3.25 -7.24 19.04
N PRO A 209 -1.92 -7.23 18.90
CA PRO A 209 -1.18 -5.97 18.80
C PRO A 209 -1.57 -5.15 17.56
N TRP A 210 -1.92 -5.83 16.46
CA TRP A 210 -2.26 -5.20 15.19
C TRP A 210 -3.66 -4.58 15.14
N SER A 211 -4.60 -5.09 15.92
CA SER A 211 -5.98 -4.59 15.99
C SER A 211 -6.18 -3.58 17.12
N SER A 212 -5.13 -3.29 17.89
CA SER A 212 -5.21 -2.41 19.06
C SER A 212 -5.42 -0.94 18.67
N LEU A 213 -6.34 -0.28 19.36
CA LEU A 213 -6.65 1.14 19.19
C LEU A 213 -5.87 2.07 20.14
N HIS A 214 -4.91 1.55 20.92
CA HIS A 214 -4.18 2.34 21.92
C HIS A 214 -3.39 3.51 21.33
N ARG A 215 -3.02 3.45 20.04
CA ARG A 215 -2.32 4.53 19.31
C ARG A 215 -3.28 5.45 18.54
N GLY A 216 -4.59 5.31 18.75
CA GLY A 216 -5.61 6.04 18.04
C GLY A 216 -6.12 5.34 16.79
N PHE A 217 -6.96 6.06 16.06
CA PHE A 217 -7.58 5.63 14.80
C PHE A 217 -6.67 5.97 13.61
N SER A 218 -6.84 5.24 12.52
CA SER A 218 -6.11 5.47 11.25
C SER A 218 -6.55 6.74 10.52
N ALA A 219 -7.71 7.29 10.88
CA ALA A 219 -8.32 8.48 10.28
C ALA A 219 -8.67 9.53 11.33
#